data_AF-A0A840SUW0-F1
#
_entry.id   AF-A0A840SUW0-F1
#
_cell.length_a   1.000
_cell.length_b   1.000
_cell.length_c   1.000
_cell.angle_alpha   90.00
_cell.angle_beta   90.00
_cell.angle_gamma   90.00
#
_symmetry.space_group_name_H-M   'P 1'
#
loop_
_entity.id
_entity.type
_entity.pdbx_description
1 polymer ?
#
loop_
_entity_poly.entity_id
_entity_poly.type
_entity_poly.pdbx_seq_one_letter_code
_entity_poly.pdbx_strand_id
1 'polypeptide(L)'
;MSEPASLIRNCTILLTAARELGIPVTISEQYPRGLGPTLPELAGLTESHPLPKLDFSCLRNQALRDELGSRPDDALIIAGIEAHVCVLQTALEAVGSGHAVYVVADAVDSRREENRDRALRRAERAGCVIVTTEMVVFEWLGSADAAAFRSLSKLVR
;
A
#
# COMPACT_ATOMS: atom_id res chain seq x y z
N MET A 1 -13.98 -5.10 -8.73
CA MET A 1 -12.56 -5.49 -8.70
C MET A 1 -12.37 -6.40 -9.88
N SER A 2 -11.41 -6.13 -10.73
CA SER A 2 -11.18 -6.96 -11.93
C SER A 2 -10.56 -8.31 -11.53
N GLU A 3 -9.67 -8.32 -10.53
CA GLU A 3 -9.00 -9.53 -10.05
C GLU A 3 -8.75 -9.51 -8.52
N PRO A 4 -9.75 -9.86 -7.68
CA PRO A 4 -9.61 -9.82 -6.22
C PRO A 4 -8.48 -10.70 -5.68
N ALA A 5 -8.27 -11.88 -6.28
CA ALA A 5 -7.27 -12.85 -5.82
C ALA A 5 -5.82 -12.35 -6.00
N SER A 6 -5.53 -11.70 -7.13
CA SER A 6 -4.21 -11.14 -7.40
C SER A 6 -3.87 -10.01 -6.42
N LEU A 7 -4.83 -9.12 -6.16
CA LEU A 7 -4.70 -8.05 -5.18
C LEU A 7 -4.40 -8.59 -3.77
N ILE A 8 -5.21 -9.55 -3.29
CA ILE A 8 -5.05 -10.15 -1.96
C ILE A 8 -3.67 -10.82 -1.84
N ARG A 9 -3.28 -11.61 -2.84
CA ARG A 9 -1.97 -12.28 -2.88
C ARG A 9 -0.84 -11.27 -2.76
N ASN A 10 -0.87 -10.20 -3.55
CA ASN A 10 0.20 -9.22 -3.59
C ASN A 10 0.26 -8.38 -2.30
N CYS A 11 -0.88 -7.98 -1.74
CA CYS A 11 -0.94 -7.38 -0.40
C CYS A 11 -0.40 -8.32 0.69
N THR A 12 -0.67 -9.62 0.59
CA THR A 12 -0.14 -10.64 1.51
C THR A 12 1.38 -10.71 1.46
N ILE A 13 1.96 -10.66 0.26
CA ILE A 13 3.41 -10.64 0.06
C ILE A 13 4.02 -9.38 0.68
N LEU A 14 3.45 -8.21 0.39
CA LEU A 14 3.93 -6.93 0.93
C LEU A 14 3.89 -6.90 2.46
N LEU A 15 2.77 -7.33 3.07
CA LEU A 15 2.64 -7.36 4.53
C LEU A 15 3.59 -8.38 5.18
N THR A 16 3.77 -9.54 4.56
CA THR A 16 4.71 -10.55 5.04
C THR A 16 6.15 -10.05 4.99
N ALA A 17 6.54 -9.43 3.88
CA ALA A 17 7.86 -8.83 3.71
C ALA A 17 8.09 -7.68 4.69
N ALA A 18 7.11 -6.79 4.85
CA ALA A 18 7.18 -5.70 5.80
C ALA A 18 7.40 -6.20 7.23
N ARG A 19 6.66 -7.24 7.66
CA ARG A 19 6.85 -7.87 8.96
C ARG A 19 8.24 -8.50 9.12
N GLU A 20 8.71 -9.27 8.13
CA GLU A 20 10.02 -9.94 8.21
C GLU A 20 11.20 -8.95 8.22
N LEU A 21 11.03 -7.80 7.58
CA LEU A 21 12.07 -6.77 7.45
C LEU A 21 11.91 -5.62 8.45
N GLY A 22 10.91 -5.66 9.32
CA GLY A 22 10.65 -4.61 10.32
C GLY A 22 10.22 -3.27 9.72
N ILE A 23 9.55 -3.28 8.56
CA ILE A 23 8.99 -2.08 7.92
C ILE A 23 7.66 -1.73 8.59
N PRO A 24 7.47 -0.48 9.08
CA PRO A 24 6.20 -0.05 9.65
C PRO A 24 5.05 -0.13 8.65
N VAL A 25 3.87 -0.50 9.13
CA VAL A 25 2.65 -0.63 8.33
C VAL A 25 1.52 0.13 9.01
N THR A 26 0.72 0.85 8.23
CA THR A 26 -0.53 1.48 8.67
C THR A 26 -1.69 0.96 7.82
N ILE A 27 -2.77 0.52 8.45
CA ILE A 27 -3.98 0.03 7.75
C ILE A 27 -5.14 1.00 7.96
N SER A 28 -5.84 1.34 6.87
CA SER A 28 -7.05 2.16 6.91
C SER A 28 -8.29 1.40 6.45
N GLU A 29 -9.44 1.67 7.08
CA GLU A 29 -10.75 1.14 6.68
C GLU A 29 -11.72 2.26 6.32
N GLN A 30 -12.19 2.28 5.08
CA GLN A 30 -13.21 3.23 4.67
C GLN A 30 -14.57 2.79 5.21
N TYR A 31 -15.18 3.57 6.11
CA TYR A 31 -16.54 3.32 6.63
C TYR A 31 -16.85 1.83 6.91
N PRO A 32 -16.12 1.17 7.84
CA PRO A 32 -16.22 -0.29 8.01
C PRO A 32 -17.60 -0.78 8.43
N ARG A 33 -18.42 0.08 9.04
CA ARG A 33 -19.83 -0.23 9.35
C ARG A 33 -20.66 -0.55 8.09
N GLY A 34 -20.33 0.06 6.94
CA GLY A 34 -21.05 -0.18 5.69
C GLY A 34 -20.27 -0.95 4.64
N LEU A 35 -18.94 -0.93 4.67
CA LEU A 35 -18.08 -1.60 3.69
C LEU A 35 -17.40 -2.87 4.23
N GLY A 36 -17.57 -3.16 5.53
CA GLY A 36 -16.91 -4.28 6.20
C GLY A 36 -15.49 -3.93 6.68
N PRO A 37 -14.92 -4.78 7.54
CA PRO A 37 -13.54 -4.64 8.00
C PRO A 37 -12.55 -5.11 6.93
N THR A 38 -11.27 -4.86 7.20
CA THR A 38 -10.14 -5.45 6.50
C THR A 38 -10.26 -6.98 6.54
N LEU A 39 -9.87 -7.63 5.44
CA LEU A 39 -9.90 -9.09 5.36
C LEU A 39 -9.06 -9.71 6.50
N PRO A 40 -9.59 -10.69 7.26
CA PRO A 40 -8.88 -11.28 8.39
C PRO A 40 -7.49 -11.84 8.04
N GLU A 41 -7.35 -12.39 6.85
CA GLU A 41 -6.08 -12.92 6.33
C GLU A 41 -5.00 -11.85 6.10
N LEU A 42 -5.40 -10.59 5.87
CA LEU A 42 -4.48 -9.45 5.78
C LEU A 42 -4.23 -8.83 7.15
N ALA A 43 -5.30 -8.67 7.95
CA ALA A 43 -5.19 -8.09 9.28
C ALA A 43 -4.28 -8.91 10.22
N GLY A 44 -4.27 -10.23 10.08
CA GLY A 44 -3.40 -11.12 10.88
C GLY A 44 -1.92 -11.10 10.51
N LEU A 45 -1.50 -10.35 9.49
CA LEU A 45 -0.11 -10.30 9.04
C LEU A 45 0.69 -9.13 9.63
N THR A 46 0.03 -8.23 10.34
CA THR A 46 0.66 -7.06 10.98
C THR A 46 0.16 -6.89 12.41
N GLU A 47 0.96 -6.22 13.24
CA GLU A 47 0.55 -5.78 14.57
C GLU A 47 -0.24 -4.46 14.52
N SER A 48 -0.21 -3.74 13.40
CA SER A 48 -0.97 -2.50 13.23
C SER A 48 -2.47 -2.76 13.22
N HIS A 49 -3.20 -1.98 14.01
CA HIS A 49 -4.65 -2.08 14.09
C HIS A 49 -5.30 -1.27 12.95
N PRO A 50 -6.24 -1.85 12.18
CA PRO A 50 -6.96 -1.09 11.16
C PRO A 50 -7.69 0.12 11.73
N LEU A 51 -7.46 1.30 11.15
CA LEU A 51 -8.04 2.56 11.60
C LEU A 51 -9.19 3.00 10.69
N PRO A 52 -10.39 3.27 11.25
CA PRO A 52 -11.54 3.70 10.46
C PRO A 52 -11.38 5.16 9.99
N LYS A 53 -11.80 5.43 8.76
CA LYS A 53 -11.86 6.78 8.19
C LYS A 53 -13.12 7.03 7.36
N LEU A 54 -13.46 8.30 7.23
CA LEU A 54 -14.47 8.79 6.29
C LEU A 54 -13.83 9.55 5.12
N ASP A 55 -12.73 10.27 5.37
CA ASP A 55 -11.94 10.91 4.33
C ASP A 55 -11.35 9.91 3.36
N PHE A 56 -11.35 10.23 2.07
CA PHE A 56 -10.78 9.35 1.05
C PHE A 56 -9.26 9.24 1.17
N SER A 57 -8.57 10.36 1.39
CA SER A 57 -7.14 10.35 1.69
C SER A 57 -6.89 9.90 3.13
N CYS A 58 -5.96 8.96 3.32
CA CYS A 58 -5.49 8.58 4.65
C CYS A 58 -4.83 9.74 5.39
N LEU A 59 -4.16 10.65 4.66
CA LEU A 59 -3.46 11.80 5.23
C LEU A 59 -4.39 12.91 5.71
N ARG A 60 -5.70 12.86 5.45
CA ARG A 60 -6.67 13.78 6.06
C ARG A 60 -7.12 13.35 7.44
N ASN A 61 -7.00 12.07 7.77
CA ASN A 61 -7.39 11.53 9.05
C ASN A 61 -6.23 11.63 10.06
N GLN A 62 -6.49 12.29 11.21
CA GLN A 62 -5.45 12.52 12.22
C GLN A 62 -4.88 11.22 12.80
N ALA A 63 -5.73 10.24 13.15
CA ALA A 63 -5.26 8.99 13.73
C ALA A 63 -4.36 8.20 12.76
N LEU A 64 -4.68 8.20 11.47
CA LEU A 64 -3.83 7.59 10.44
C LEU A 64 -2.52 8.34 10.24
N ARG A 65 -2.49 9.68 10.33
CA ARG A 65 -1.23 10.44 10.30
C ARG A 65 -0.35 10.12 11.51
N ASP A 66 -0.96 10.04 12.70
CA ASP A 66 -0.24 9.76 13.95
C ASP A 66 0.34 8.34 13.95
N GLU A 67 -0.44 7.35 13.49
CA GLU A 67 0.01 5.96 13.33
C GLU A 67 1.09 5.83 12.26
N LEU A 68 0.95 6.53 11.13
CA LEU A 68 1.95 6.52 10.07
C LEU A 68 3.28 7.10 10.55
N GLY A 69 3.23 8.18 11.35
CA GLY A 69 4.40 8.79 11.98
C GLY A 69 5.46 9.31 11.00
N SER A 70 5.14 9.40 9.71
CA SER A 70 6.10 9.73 8.65
C SER A 70 6.43 11.23 8.64
N ARG A 71 7.61 11.51 8.12
CA ARG A 71 8.17 12.85 7.94
C ARG A 71 8.32 13.15 6.45
N PRO A 72 8.42 14.44 6.07
CA PRO A 72 8.91 14.79 4.74
C PRO A 72 10.19 14.01 4.40
N ASP A 73 10.34 13.64 3.14
CA ASP A 73 11.40 12.79 2.58
C ASP A 73 11.32 11.28 2.92
N ASP A 74 10.45 10.84 3.84
CA ASP A 74 10.21 9.40 4.03
C ASP A 74 9.55 8.78 2.78
N ALA A 75 9.93 7.54 2.49
CA ALA A 75 9.33 6.77 1.42
C ALA A 75 7.99 6.16 1.88
N LEU A 76 6.92 6.42 1.12
CA LEU A 76 5.61 5.83 1.35
C LEU A 76 5.27 4.82 0.25
N ILE A 77 5.15 3.56 0.63
CA ILE A 77 4.67 2.49 -0.25
C ILE A 77 3.15 2.36 -0.07
N ILE A 78 2.40 2.56 -1.16
CA ILE A 78 0.92 2.58 -1.13
C ILE A 78 0.35 1.42 -1.95
N ALA A 79 -0.48 0.60 -1.30
CA ALA A 79 -1.24 -0.50 -1.88
C ALA A 79 -2.70 -0.47 -1.37
N GLY A 80 -3.62 -1.16 -2.06
CA GLY A 80 -5.03 -1.29 -1.67
C GLY A 80 -6.02 -0.69 -2.66
N ILE A 81 -7.21 -0.31 -2.16
CA ILE A 81 -8.35 0.10 -2.99
C ILE A 81 -9.09 1.32 -2.44
N GLU A 82 -9.85 2.07 -3.27
CA GLU A 82 -9.85 2.01 -4.74
C GLU A 82 -8.71 2.87 -5.31
N ALA A 83 -8.03 2.37 -6.34
CA ALA A 83 -6.88 3.02 -6.99
C ALA A 83 -7.19 4.48 -7.37
N HIS A 84 -8.35 4.73 -7.97
CA HIS A 84 -8.78 6.06 -8.42
C HIS A 84 -9.39 6.98 -7.35
N VAL A 85 -9.55 6.49 -6.11
CA VAL A 85 -10.18 7.24 -5.01
C VAL A 85 -9.23 7.37 -3.84
N CYS A 86 -9.18 6.37 -2.96
CA CYS A 86 -8.43 6.44 -1.70
C CYS A 86 -6.92 6.42 -1.95
N VAL A 87 -6.45 5.51 -2.80
CA VAL A 87 -5.01 5.39 -3.14
C VAL A 87 -4.53 6.68 -3.80
N LEU A 88 -5.20 7.12 -4.87
CA LEU A 88 -4.79 8.32 -5.59
C LEU A 88 -4.83 9.59 -4.74
N GLN A 89 -5.90 9.83 -3.95
CA GLN A 89 -5.96 11.03 -3.12
C GLN A 89 -4.88 11.01 -2.02
N THR A 90 -4.61 9.85 -1.43
CA THR A 90 -3.52 9.70 -0.45
C THR A 90 -2.16 9.98 -1.09
N ALA A 91 -1.90 9.38 -2.27
CA ALA A 91 -0.64 9.55 -2.99
C ALA A 91 -0.38 11.01 -3.39
N LEU A 92 -1.40 11.71 -3.92
CA LEU A 92 -1.28 13.12 -4.30
C LEU A 92 -0.97 14.04 -3.12
N GLU A 93 -1.62 13.80 -1.97
CA GLU A 93 -1.36 14.58 -0.75
C GLU A 93 0.00 14.26 -0.14
N ALA A 94 0.44 13.00 -0.21
CA ALA A 94 1.74 12.57 0.24
C ALA A 94 2.86 13.27 -0.54
N VAL A 95 2.76 13.29 -1.87
CA VAL A 95 3.70 14.04 -2.73
C VAL A 95 3.66 15.54 -2.40
N GLY A 96 2.46 16.12 -2.28
CA GLY A 96 2.31 17.54 -1.92
C GLY A 96 2.89 17.90 -0.54
N SER A 97 3.05 16.91 0.33
CA SER A 97 3.65 17.04 1.67
C SER A 97 5.15 16.69 1.70
N GLY A 98 5.77 16.44 0.54
CA GLY A 98 7.21 16.18 0.42
C GLY A 98 7.66 14.73 0.62
N HIS A 99 6.76 13.75 0.57
CA HIS A 99 7.15 12.33 0.65
C HIS A 99 7.60 11.79 -0.70
N ALA A 100 8.52 10.82 -0.68
CA ALA A 100 8.78 9.97 -1.85
C ALA A 100 7.69 8.89 -1.93
N VAL A 101 6.84 8.93 -2.95
CA VAL A 101 5.65 8.07 -3.01
C VAL A 101 5.79 6.98 -4.06
N TYR A 102 5.57 5.73 -3.66
CA TYR A 102 5.62 4.56 -4.51
C TYR A 102 4.25 3.87 -4.49
N VAL A 103 3.61 3.77 -5.66
CA VAL A 103 2.31 3.09 -5.80
C VAL A 103 2.54 1.73 -6.40
N VAL A 104 2.10 0.67 -5.70
CA VAL A 104 2.34 -0.72 -6.10
C VAL A 104 1.25 -1.17 -7.07
N ALA A 105 1.53 -1.08 -8.37
CA ALA A 105 0.55 -1.23 -9.45
C ALA A 105 -0.22 -2.57 -9.43
N ASP A 106 0.47 -3.65 -9.08
CA ASP A 106 -0.10 -4.99 -9.00
C ASP A 106 -0.72 -5.31 -7.62
N ALA A 107 -0.64 -4.37 -6.67
CA ALA A 107 -1.31 -4.42 -5.37
C ALA A 107 -2.31 -3.26 -5.19
N VAL A 108 -2.78 -2.66 -6.29
CA VAL A 108 -3.90 -1.70 -6.28
C VAL A 108 -4.96 -2.10 -7.30
N ASP A 109 -6.22 -1.87 -6.98
CA ASP A 109 -7.33 -2.19 -7.90
C ASP A 109 -8.46 -1.15 -7.86
N SER A 110 -9.32 -1.18 -8.87
CA SER A 110 -10.58 -0.44 -8.92
C SER A 110 -11.70 -1.33 -9.41
N ARG A 111 -12.94 -0.90 -9.23
CA ARG A 111 -14.08 -1.65 -9.81
C ARG A 111 -14.01 -1.79 -11.32
N ARG A 112 -13.46 -0.80 -12.01
CA ARG A 112 -13.21 -0.78 -13.45
C ARG A 112 -11.72 -0.64 -13.71
N GLU A 113 -11.18 -1.48 -14.58
CA GLU A 113 -9.77 -1.46 -14.98
C GLU A 113 -9.35 -0.09 -15.53
N GLU A 114 -10.19 0.51 -16.38
CA GLU A 114 -9.94 1.85 -16.92
C GLU A 114 -9.74 2.91 -15.82
N ASN A 115 -10.46 2.81 -14.70
CA ASN A 115 -10.29 3.73 -13.58
C ASN A 115 -8.94 3.51 -12.89
N ARG A 116 -8.52 2.25 -12.71
CA ARG A 116 -7.21 1.89 -12.15
C ARG A 116 -6.09 2.48 -13.02
N ASP A 117 -6.15 2.24 -14.33
CA ASP A 117 -5.10 2.67 -15.25
C ASP A 117 -5.01 4.20 -15.36
N ARG A 118 -6.16 4.89 -15.37
CA ARG A 118 -6.19 6.36 -15.34
C ARG A 118 -5.63 6.91 -14.03
N ALA A 119 -5.88 6.24 -12.90
CA ALA A 119 -5.36 6.64 -11.61
C ALA A 119 -3.83 6.48 -11.54
N LEU A 120 -3.29 5.34 -11.98
CA LEU A 120 -1.85 5.10 -12.01
C LEU A 120 -1.12 6.13 -12.88
N ARG A 121 -1.63 6.40 -14.10
CA ARG A 121 -1.06 7.45 -14.98
C ARG A 121 -1.13 8.84 -14.36
N ARG A 122 -2.17 9.13 -13.58
CA ARG A 122 -2.31 10.42 -12.88
C ARG A 122 -1.36 10.52 -11.70
N ALA A 123 -1.19 9.46 -10.92
CA ALA A 123 -0.23 9.40 -9.82
C ALA A 123 1.20 9.58 -10.32
N GLU A 124 1.58 8.87 -11.38
CA GLU A 124 2.89 9.00 -12.04
C GLU A 124 3.19 10.44 -12.44
N ARG A 125 2.25 11.08 -13.17
CA ARG A 125 2.39 12.51 -13.59
C ARG A 125 2.44 13.49 -12.42
N ALA A 126 1.95 13.10 -11.25
CA ALA A 126 1.99 13.92 -10.06
C ALA A 126 3.29 13.74 -9.25
N GLY A 127 4.19 12.84 -9.66
CA GLY A 127 5.48 12.61 -9.00
C GLY A 127 5.56 11.31 -8.20
N CYS A 128 4.56 10.43 -8.27
CA CYS A 128 4.68 9.08 -7.71
C CYS A 128 5.53 8.19 -8.63
N VAL A 129 6.28 7.26 -8.05
CA VAL A 129 6.91 6.16 -8.78
C VAL A 129 5.96 4.97 -8.81
N ILE A 130 5.72 4.42 -10.00
CA ILE A 130 4.87 3.22 -10.14
C ILE A 130 5.77 1.99 -10.12
N VAL A 131 5.54 1.11 -9.14
CA VAL A 131 6.36 -0.09 -8.89
C VAL A 131 5.50 -1.35 -8.85
N THR A 132 6.13 -2.52 -8.82
CA THR A 132 5.46 -3.81 -8.57
C THR A 132 5.81 -4.35 -7.20
N THR A 133 5.03 -5.33 -6.74
CA THR A 133 5.26 -6.03 -5.48
C THR A 133 6.66 -6.65 -5.44
N GLU A 134 7.12 -7.25 -6.54
CA GLU A 134 8.45 -7.83 -6.64
C GLU A 134 9.55 -6.76 -6.52
N MET A 135 9.39 -5.60 -7.17
CA MET A 135 10.34 -4.48 -7.05
C MET A 135 10.49 -4.04 -5.59
N VAL A 136 9.38 -3.81 -4.88
CA VAL A 136 9.39 -3.39 -3.47
C VAL A 136 10.12 -4.40 -2.59
N VAL A 137 9.83 -5.69 -2.74
CA VAL A 137 10.44 -6.74 -1.91
C VAL A 137 11.97 -6.78 -2.12
N PHE A 138 12.44 -6.71 -3.36
CA PHE A 138 13.88 -6.74 -3.63
C PHE A 138 14.61 -5.44 -3.30
N GLU A 139 13.95 -4.29 -3.43
CA GLU A 139 14.49 -3.00 -2.98
C GLU A 139 14.67 -2.97 -1.46
N TRP A 140 13.71 -3.53 -0.68
CA TRP A 140 13.88 -3.67 0.77
C TRP A 140 14.94 -4.70 1.16
N LEU A 141 15.07 -5.80 0.42
CA LEU A 141 16.11 -6.81 0.69
C LEU A 141 17.52 -6.27 0.44
N GLY A 142 17.73 -5.50 -0.63
CA GLY A 142 19.00 -4.88 -1.01
C GLY A 142 20.13 -5.83 -1.43
N SER A 143 20.09 -7.11 -1.03
CA SER A 143 21.11 -8.12 -1.35
C SER A 143 20.53 -9.54 -1.34
N ALA A 144 21.06 -10.41 -2.21
CA ALA A 144 20.78 -11.84 -2.19
C ALA A 144 21.37 -12.57 -0.97
N ASP A 145 22.31 -11.93 -0.27
CA ASP A 145 22.91 -12.45 0.97
C ASP A 145 22.11 -12.08 2.23
N ALA A 146 21.01 -11.31 2.10
CA ALA A 146 20.16 -10.95 3.21
C ALA A 146 19.56 -12.20 3.88
N ALA A 147 19.49 -12.21 5.22
CA ALA A 147 18.98 -13.35 5.97
C ALA A 147 17.55 -13.78 5.56
N ALA A 148 16.71 -12.80 5.20
CA ALA A 148 15.33 -13.00 4.75
C ALA A 148 15.20 -13.34 3.24
N PHE A 149 16.30 -13.35 2.46
CA PHE A 149 16.22 -13.55 1.01
C PHE A 149 15.53 -14.87 0.64
N ARG A 150 15.89 -15.96 1.33
CA ARG A 150 15.37 -17.31 0.99
C ARG A 150 13.88 -17.47 1.33
N SER A 151 13.37 -16.79 2.35
CA SER A 151 11.93 -16.79 2.67
C SER A 151 11.18 -15.93 1.65
N LEU A 152 11.60 -14.68 1.48
CA LEU A 152 10.87 -13.69 0.67
C LEU A 152 10.93 -13.96 -0.84
N SER A 153 12.06 -14.44 -1.37
CA SER A 153 12.17 -14.77 -2.81
C SER A 153 11.23 -15.91 -3.25
N LYS A 154 10.72 -16.73 -2.34
CA LYS A 154 9.73 -17.77 -2.65
C LYS A 154 8.32 -17.22 -2.78
N LEU A 155 8.05 -16.04 -2.19
CA LEU A 155 6.73 -15.43 -2.18
C LEU A 155 6.41 -14.73 -3.52
N VAL A 156 7.44 -14.35 -4.27
CA VAL A 156 7.35 -13.61 -5.54
C VAL A 156 7.62 -14.47 -6.78
N ARG A 157 7.60 -15.81 -6.64
CA ARG A 157 7.83 -16.79 -7.72
C ARG A 157 6.54 -17.26 -8.39
#